data_AF-A0A357Y1G8-F1
#
_entry.id   AF-A0A357Y1G8-F1
#
_cell.length_a   1.000
_cell.length_b   1.000
_cell.length_c   1.000
_cell.angle_alpha   90.00
_cell.angle_beta   90.00
_cell.angle_gamma   90.00
#
_symmetry.space_group_name_H-M   'P 1'
#
loop_
_entity.id
_entity.type
_entity.pdbx_description
1 polymer ?
#
loop_
_entity_poly.entity_id
_entity_poly.type
_entity_poly.pdbx_seq_one_letter_code
_entity_poly.pdbx_strand_id
1 'polypeptide(L)'
;SKVYGIVQGVGFRPFVDRLAARHHIKGSVSNKGPYVEIFAQGEASDCAAFYTALTQEAPPRSAILKVDTEPLDAPETYTDFAIIESARERGDIFVSPDIATCDKCREELFDPTNRRYLHPFINCTACGPRLT
;
A
#
# COMPACT_ATOMS: atom_id res chain seq x y z
N SER A 1 12.53 4.84 3.02
CA SER A 1 12.52 4.20 1.69
C SER A 1 11.45 4.76 0.79
N LYS A 2 11.71 4.83 -0.51
CA LYS A 2 10.78 5.23 -1.56
C LYS A 2 10.49 4.04 -2.46
N VAL A 3 9.22 3.66 -2.59
CA VAL A 3 8.77 2.49 -3.35
C VAL A 3 8.03 2.96 -4.60
N TYR A 4 8.53 2.56 -5.77
CA TYR A 4 8.00 2.95 -7.07
C TYR A 4 7.32 1.77 -7.77
N GLY A 5 6.32 2.09 -8.59
CA GLY A 5 5.59 1.14 -9.43
C GLY A 5 4.08 1.25 -9.23
N ILE A 6 3.37 0.15 -9.45
CA ILE A 6 1.92 0.07 -9.25
C ILE A 6 1.67 -0.14 -7.75
N VAL A 7 1.83 0.91 -6.94
CA VAL A 7 1.74 0.83 -5.47
C VAL A 7 0.68 1.78 -4.89
N GLN A 8 -0.05 2.48 -5.75
CA GLN A 8 -1.11 3.40 -5.35
C GLN A 8 -2.48 2.90 -5.83
N GLY A 9 -3.53 3.12 -5.04
CA GLY A 9 -4.88 2.61 -5.33
C GLY A 9 -5.06 1.09 -5.17
N VAL A 10 -3.99 0.34 -4.88
CA VAL A 10 -3.99 -1.14 -4.79
C VAL A 10 -4.04 -1.70 -3.36
N GLY A 11 -4.32 -0.84 -2.38
CA GLY A 11 -4.32 -1.23 -0.95
C GLY A 11 -2.92 -1.39 -0.34
N PHE A 12 -1.89 -0.79 -0.95
CA PHE A 12 -0.51 -0.90 -0.51
C PHE A 12 -0.28 -0.29 0.89
N ARG A 13 -0.82 0.90 1.19
CA ARG A 13 -0.69 1.55 2.51
C ARG A 13 -1.20 0.65 3.67
N PRO A 14 -2.43 0.10 3.63
CA PRO A 14 -2.86 -0.88 4.64
C PRO A 14 -2.02 -2.15 4.68
N PHE A 15 -1.44 -2.59 3.56
CA PHE A 15 -0.53 -3.73 3.54
C PHE A 15 0.76 -3.43 4.31
N VAL A 16 1.39 -2.29 4.03
CA VAL A 16 2.60 -1.83 4.71
C VAL A 16 2.36 -1.68 6.21
N ASP A 17 1.25 -1.09 6.61
CA ASP A 17 0.87 -0.93 8.02
C ASP A 17 0.77 -2.26 8.77
N ARG A 18 0.05 -3.25 8.20
CA ARG A 18 -0.02 -4.61 8.77
C ARG A 18 1.33 -5.32 8.79
N LEU A 19 2.16 -5.06 7.79
CA LEU A 19 3.48 -5.66 7.72
C LEU A 19 4.41 -5.06 8.77
N ALA A 20 4.36 -3.74 8.98
CA ALA A 20 5.12 -3.05 10.00
C ALA A 20 4.78 -3.56 11.40
N ALA A 21 3.50 -3.73 11.71
CA ALA A 21 3.05 -4.30 12.97
C ALA A 21 3.59 -5.72 13.22
N ARG A 22 3.66 -6.56 12.18
CA ARG A 22 4.16 -7.95 12.26
C ARG A 22 5.67 -8.03 12.51
N HIS A 23 6.42 -7.03 12.03
CA HIS A 23 7.87 -6.94 12.16
C HIS A 23 8.32 -5.92 13.21
N HIS A 24 7.44 -5.49 14.11
CA HIS A 24 7.76 -4.53 15.18
C HIS A 24 8.36 -3.20 14.68
N ILE A 25 8.01 -2.79 13.46
CA ILE A 25 8.50 -1.56 12.85
C ILE A 25 7.62 -0.39 13.28
N LYS A 26 8.27 0.71 13.64
CA LYS A 26 7.66 2.02 13.90
C LYS A 26 7.96 2.97 12.76
N GLY A 27 7.16 4.01 12.58
CA GLY A 27 7.36 4.96 11.49
C GLY A 27 6.07 5.34 10.80
N SER A 28 6.12 5.48 9.48
CA SER A 28 4.96 5.92 8.72
C SER A 28 4.97 5.44 7.27
N VAL A 29 3.78 5.45 6.67
CA VAL A 29 3.61 5.24 5.24
C VAL A 29 2.73 6.34 4.64
N SER A 30 3.15 6.91 3.50
CA SER A 30 2.40 7.93 2.78
C SER A 30 2.53 7.76 1.27
N ASN A 31 1.50 8.16 0.51
CA ASN A 31 1.65 8.30 -0.93
C ASN A 31 2.27 9.66 -1.23
N LYS A 32 3.32 9.68 -2.04
CA LYS A 32 4.04 10.87 -2.49
C LYS A 32 4.07 10.88 -4.01
N GLY A 33 3.02 11.42 -4.63
CA GLY A 33 2.88 11.51 -6.10
C GLY A 33 3.27 10.22 -6.82
N PRO A 34 4.49 10.08 -7.37
CA PRO A 34 4.95 8.90 -8.09
C PRO A 34 5.36 7.66 -7.25
N TYR A 35 5.53 7.79 -5.93
CA TYR A 35 5.99 6.70 -5.05
C TYR A 35 5.17 6.58 -3.77
N VAL A 36 5.41 5.51 -3.03
CA VAL A 36 5.03 5.37 -1.63
C VAL A 36 6.27 5.58 -0.78
N GLU A 37 6.21 6.54 0.13
CA GLU A 37 7.26 6.78 1.11
C GLU A 37 6.98 5.98 2.38
N ILE A 38 8.01 5.28 2.86
CA ILE A 38 7.97 4.48 4.07
C ILE A 38 9.12 4.91 4.96
N PHE A 39 8.80 5.41 6.15
CA PHE A 39 9.76 5.51 7.25
C PHE A 39 9.63 4.25 8.10
N ALA A 40 10.73 3.55 8.29
CA ALA A 40 10.81 2.33 9.07
C ALA A 40 11.94 2.49 10.10
N GLN A 41 11.57 2.41 11.37
CA GLN A 41 12.47 2.49 12.51
C GLN A 41 12.26 1.24 13.37
N GLY A 42 13.35 0.55 13.66
CA GLY A 42 13.36 -0.68 14.45
C GLY A 42 14.76 -1.27 14.50
N GLU A 43 14.87 -2.48 15.04
CA GLU A 43 16.13 -3.22 15.03
C GLU A 43 16.55 -3.53 13.58
N ALA A 44 17.86 -3.64 13.35
CA ALA A 44 18.40 -3.87 12.01
C ALA A 44 17.88 -5.18 11.39
N SER A 45 17.72 -6.24 12.21
CA SER A 45 17.14 -7.52 11.79
C SER A 45 15.68 -7.42 11.38
N ASP A 46 14.90 -6.65 12.15
CA ASP A 46 13.47 -6.47 11.91
C ASP A 46 13.24 -5.64 10.65
N CYS A 47 14.03 -4.58 10.45
CA CYS A 47 14.01 -3.78 9.23
C CYS A 47 14.35 -4.64 8.01
N ALA A 48 15.38 -5.48 8.09
CA ALA A 48 15.76 -6.37 6.99
C ALA A 48 14.66 -7.39 6.65
N ALA A 49 14.03 -7.99 7.67
CA ALA A 49 12.90 -8.91 7.49
C ALA A 49 11.69 -8.20 6.86
N PHE A 50 11.37 -6.99 7.35
CA PHE A 50 10.30 -6.16 6.81
C PHE A 50 10.50 -5.84 5.33
N TYR A 51 11.70 -5.41 4.91
CA TYR A 51 11.96 -5.11 3.50
C TYR A 51 11.90 -6.35 2.60
N THR A 52 12.33 -7.51 3.10
CA THR A 52 12.20 -8.79 2.40
C THR A 52 10.73 -9.12 2.17
N ALA A 53 9.92 -9.06 3.23
CA ALA A 53 8.49 -9.35 3.14
C ALA A 53 7.71 -8.30 2.32
N LEU A 54 8.14 -7.03 2.34
CA LEU A 54 7.53 -5.95 1.57
C LEU A 54 7.52 -6.27 0.06
N THR A 55 8.58 -6.92 -0.43
CA THR A 55 8.71 -7.31 -1.84
C THR A 55 8.09 -8.66 -2.16
N GLN A 56 8.17 -9.63 -1.24
CA GLN A 56 7.68 -11.00 -1.47
C GLN A 56 6.18 -11.17 -1.25
N GLU A 57 5.61 -10.43 -0.29
CA GLU A 57 4.19 -10.53 0.09
C GLU A 57 3.35 -9.39 -0.50
N ALA A 58 3.91 -8.63 -1.45
CA ALA A 58 3.24 -7.50 -2.06
C ALA A 58 1.84 -7.91 -2.59
N PRO A 59 0.81 -7.07 -2.41
CA PRO A 59 -0.54 -7.39 -2.87
C PRO A 59 -0.55 -7.82 -4.35
N PRO A 60 -1.40 -8.78 -4.77
CA PRO A 60 -1.35 -9.37 -6.12
C PRO A 60 -1.50 -8.38 -7.29
N ARG A 61 -2.02 -7.18 -7.03
CA ARG A 61 -2.22 -6.11 -8.02
C ARG A 61 -1.24 -4.97 -7.87
N SER A 62 -0.32 -5.09 -6.91
CA SER A 62 0.81 -4.20 -6.79
C SER A 62 2.01 -4.77 -7.55
N ALA A 63 2.77 -3.89 -8.16
CA ALA A 63 4.02 -4.25 -8.81
C ALA A 63 5.07 -3.25 -8.36
N ILE A 64 5.98 -3.72 -7.50
CA ILE A 64 7.13 -2.92 -7.06
C ILE A 64 8.17 -3.00 -8.18
N LEU A 65 8.47 -1.86 -8.81
CA LEU A 65 9.47 -1.76 -9.88
C LEU A 65 10.84 -1.36 -9.33
N LYS A 66 10.84 -0.53 -8.29
CA LYS A 66 12.06 -0.02 -7.68
C LYS A 66 11.81 0.30 -6.21
N VAL A 67 12.80 0.02 -5.38
CA VAL A 67 12.84 0.47 -3.98
C VAL A 67 14.15 1.20 -3.76
N ASP A 68 14.07 2.48 -3.41
CA ASP A 68 15.21 3.26 -2.97
C ASP A 68 15.19 3.32 -1.44
N THR A 69 16.23 2.79 -0.80
CA THR A 69 16.38 2.81 0.65
C THR A 69 17.59 3.64 1.02
N GLU A 70 17.36 4.62 1.86
CA GLU A 70 18.41 5.46 2.43
C GLU A 70 18.31 5.33 3.95
N PRO A 71 19.44 5.04 4.64
CA PRO A 71 19.47 5.15 6.09
C PRO A 71 19.26 6.62 6.46
N LEU A 72 18.32 6.89 7.36
CA LEU A 72 18.18 8.19 7.99
C LEU A 72 18.79 8.12 9.38
N ASP A 73 19.74 9.01 9.66
CA ASP A 73 20.15 9.35 11.02
C ASP A 73 18.97 10.09 11.66
N ALA A 74 18.05 9.37 12.29
CA ALA A 74 16.75 9.89 12.69
C ALA A 74 16.84 10.74 13.98
N PRO A 75 16.48 12.05 13.96
CA PRO A 75 16.18 12.81 15.17
C PRO A 75 14.75 12.55 15.69
N GLU A 76 13.84 12.09 14.83
CA GLU A 76 12.45 11.78 15.18
C GLU A 76 12.32 10.36 15.72
N THR A 77 11.78 10.23 16.93
CA THR A 77 11.44 8.94 17.52
C THR A 77 9.97 8.64 17.25
N TYR A 78 9.70 7.59 16.49
CA TYR A 78 8.33 7.10 16.30
C TYR A 78 7.93 6.22 17.48
N THR A 79 6.74 6.45 18.05
CA THR A 79 6.18 5.57 19.10
C THR A 79 5.47 4.37 18.51
N ASP A 80 4.84 4.55 17.34
CA ASP A 80 4.03 3.58 16.61
C ASP A 80 4.26 3.69 15.09
N PHE A 81 3.58 2.84 14.33
CA PHE A 81 3.49 2.96 12.87
C PHE A 81 2.17 3.60 12.47
N ALA A 82 2.19 4.56 11.54
CA ALA A 82 0.97 5.26 11.12
C ALA A 82 0.86 5.44 9.60
N ILE A 83 -0.35 5.30 9.08
CA ILE A 83 -0.70 5.78 7.73
C ILE A 83 -0.96 7.28 7.83
N ILE A 84 -0.02 8.08 7.35
CA ILE A 84 -0.12 9.55 7.40
C ILE A 84 -0.73 10.12 6.12
N GLU A 85 -1.02 11.43 6.15
CA GLU A 85 -1.64 12.12 5.02
C GLU A 85 -0.76 12.05 3.77
N SER A 86 -1.38 11.76 2.63
CA SER A 86 -0.69 11.71 1.35
C SER A 86 -0.33 13.13 0.89
N ALA A 87 0.90 13.33 0.42
CA ALA A 87 1.32 14.60 -0.16
C ALA A 87 1.41 14.50 -1.69
N ARG A 88 1.06 15.59 -2.38
CA ARG A 88 1.23 15.71 -3.83
C ARG A 88 2.61 16.26 -4.13
N GLU A 89 3.51 15.39 -4.58
CA GLU A 89 4.80 15.77 -5.14
C GLU A 89 4.76 15.65 -6.67
N ARG A 90 5.47 16.53 -7.40
CA ARG A 90 5.55 16.46 -8.87
C ARG A 90 6.41 15.27 -9.28
N GLY A 91 5.92 14.47 -10.23
CA GLY A 91 6.64 13.38 -10.88
C GLY A 91 5.69 12.40 -11.55
N ASP A 92 6.24 11.48 -12.36
CA ASP A 92 5.46 10.54 -13.18
C ASP A 92 4.79 9.45 -12.33
N ILE A 93 3.46 9.54 -12.20
CA ILE A 93 2.66 8.57 -11.44
C ILE A 93 2.37 7.36 -12.32
N PHE A 94 2.82 6.17 -11.91
CA PHE A 94 2.40 4.91 -12.50
C PHE A 94 1.00 4.55 -12.01
N VAL A 95 -0.02 4.85 -12.81
CA VAL A 95 -1.42 4.54 -12.49
C VAL A 95 -1.76 3.12 -12.98
N SER A 96 -2.36 2.32 -12.11
CA SER A 96 -2.90 1.01 -12.51
C SER A 96 -4.05 1.20 -13.50
N PRO A 97 -4.15 0.41 -14.59
CA PRO A 97 -5.28 0.49 -15.51
C PRO A 97 -6.60 0.17 -14.79
N ASP A 98 -7.73 0.51 -15.41
CA ASP A 98 -9.04 0.09 -14.94
C ASP A 98 -9.13 -1.44 -14.94
N ILE A 99 -9.65 -2.02 -13.86
CA ILE A 99 -9.68 -3.49 -13.69
C ILE A 99 -11.12 -3.94 -13.49
N ALA A 100 -11.51 -4.96 -14.25
CA ALA A 100 -12.79 -5.63 -14.08
C ALA A 100 -13.01 -6.11 -12.63
N THR A 101 -14.28 -6.19 -12.24
CA THR A 101 -14.72 -6.64 -10.91
C THR A 101 -14.08 -7.98 -10.55
N CYS A 102 -13.45 -8.07 -9.38
CA CYS A 102 -12.81 -9.31 -8.92
C CYS A 102 -13.85 -10.34 -8.43
N ASP A 103 -13.47 -11.61 -8.32
CA ASP A 103 -14.38 -12.68 -7.85
C ASP A 103 -14.98 -12.38 -6.48
N LYS A 104 -14.19 -11.82 -5.56
CA LYS A 104 -14.68 -11.40 -4.24
C LYS A 104 -15.78 -10.33 -4.34
N CYS A 105 -15.58 -9.30 -5.15
CA CYS A 105 -16.63 -8.30 -5.36
C CYS A 105 -17.82 -8.89 -6.14
N ARG A 106 -17.61 -9.86 -7.03
CA ARG A 106 -18.71 -10.55 -7.73
C ARG A 106 -19.57 -11.37 -6.75
N GLU A 107 -18.94 -12.07 -5.81
CA GLU A 107 -19.63 -12.79 -4.74
C GLU A 107 -20.45 -11.82 -3.87
N GLU A 108 -19.83 -10.73 -3.40
CA GLU A 108 -20.53 -9.70 -2.61
C GLU A 108 -21.69 -9.03 -3.38
N LEU A 109 -21.57 -8.87 -4.70
CA LEU A 109 -22.59 -8.25 -5.55
C LEU A 109 -23.87 -9.09 -5.63
N PHE A 110 -23.74 -10.41 -5.58
CA PHE A 110 -24.87 -11.35 -5.74
C PHE A 110 -25.29 -12.03 -4.43
N ASP A 111 -24.70 -11.67 -3.29
CA ASP A 111 -25.10 -12.15 -1.96
C ASP A 111 -26.23 -11.28 -1.36
N PRO A 112 -27.47 -11.79 -1.19
CA PRO A 112 -28.61 -11.02 -0.66
C PRO A 112 -28.44 -10.56 0.79
N THR A 113 -27.52 -11.17 1.55
CA THR A 113 -27.23 -10.79 2.94
C THR A 113 -26.17 -9.70 3.04
N ASN A 114 -25.44 -9.45 1.94
CA ASN A 114 -24.42 -8.43 1.89
C ASN A 114 -25.04 -7.05 1.68
N ARG A 115 -24.56 -6.04 2.43
CA ARG A 115 -24.99 -4.65 2.25
C ARG A 115 -24.74 -4.09 0.84
N ARG A 116 -23.88 -4.74 0.05
CA ARG A 116 -23.54 -4.38 -1.32
C ARG A 116 -24.30 -5.18 -2.38
N TYR A 117 -25.34 -5.94 -1.98
CA TYR A 117 -26.20 -6.67 -2.90
C TYR A 117 -26.73 -5.75 -4.01
N LEU A 118 -26.47 -6.14 -5.27
CA LEU A 118 -26.81 -5.40 -6.50
C LEU A 118 -26.27 -3.96 -6.57
N HIS A 119 -25.25 -3.59 -5.79
CA HIS A 119 -24.69 -2.25 -5.79
C HIS A 119 -23.88 -1.97 -7.09
N PRO A 120 -24.34 -1.07 -7.99
CA PRO A 120 -23.76 -0.91 -9.34
C PRO A 120 -22.31 -0.43 -9.37
N PHE A 121 -21.85 0.25 -8.31
CA PHE A 121 -20.49 0.78 -8.21
C PHE A 121 -19.60 -0.06 -7.28
N ILE A 122 -19.88 -1.36 -7.11
CA ILE A 122 -19.06 -2.21 -6.26
C ILE A 122 -17.61 -2.26 -6.78
N ASN A 123 -16.69 -1.89 -5.91
CA ASN A 123 -15.26 -2.03 -6.15
C ASN A 123 -14.54 -2.26 -4.82
N CYS A 124 -13.26 -2.59 -4.92
CA CYS A 124 -12.40 -2.71 -3.75
C CYS A 124 -11.01 -2.16 -4.08
N THR A 125 -10.06 -2.30 -3.15
CA THR A 125 -8.66 -1.98 -3.43
C THR A 125 -8.07 -2.86 -4.53
N ALA A 126 -8.73 -3.96 -4.88
CA ALA A 126 -8.29 -4.82 -5.96
C ALA A 126 -8.85 -4.37 -7.32
N CYS A 127 -10.17 -4.15 -7.46
CA CYS A 127 -10.84 -3.92 -8.77
C CYS A 127 -11.51 -2.55 -8.89
N GLY A 128 -12.13 -2.30 -10.04
CA GLY A 128 -12.89 -1.09 -10.32
C GLY A 128 -12.08 -0.04 -11.09
N PRO A 129 -12.71 1.11 -11.41
CA PRO A 129 -12.05 2.19 -12.10
C PRO A 129 -10.92 2.79 -11.25
N ARG A 130 -9.84 3.16 -11.93
CA ARG A 130 -8.62 3.78 -11.38
C ARG A 130 -8.30 5.09 -12.07
N LEU A 131 -8.66 5.22 -13.35
CA LEU A 131 -8.51 6.45 -14.12
C LEU A 131 -9.88 6.92 -14.62
N THR A 132 -10.57 7.73 -13.81
CA THR A 132 -11.78 8.47 -14.19
C THR A 132 -11.77 9.84 -13.56
#